data_AF-A0A9E2FD97-F1
#
_entry.id   AF-A0A9E2FD97-F1
#
_cell.length_a   1.000
_cell.length_b   1.000
_cell.length_c   1.000
_cell.angle_alpha   90.00
_cell.angle_beta   90.00
_cell.angle_gamma   90.00
#
_symmetry.space_group_name_H-M   'P 1'
#
loop_
_entity.id
_entity.type
_entity.pdbx_description
1 polymer ?
#
loop_
_entity_poly.entity_id
_entity_poly.type
_entity_poly.pdbx_seq_one_letter_code
_entity_poly.pdbx_strand_id
1 'polypeptide(L)'
;MIAATDPLYPLHLDAATANATLAGVAYLSSIPLKAKDGRTVVYLTETSQPEHLYKFVGPLEHGGAQPHGTLYVASLGAAGHGRWLPLVLARYGLSHRDGYCSAEAILADASDAARRAGATRIAGLFAPQARPGGGHLLLCDHVGPALVWREALGDAASLSFAWDGAQAHGCIATNLHLPRESGLAEQIHG
;
A
#
# COMPACT_ATOMS: atom_id res chain seq x y z
N MET A 1 -20.75 31.89 -6.29
CA MET A 1 -21.09 30.48 -5.98
C MET A 1 -19.78 29.76 -5.71
N ILE A 2 -19.58 29.29 -4.49
CA ILE A 2 -18.50 28.35 -4.20
C ILE A 2 -18.88 27.02 -4.85
N ALA A 3 -17.98 26.47 -5.68
CA ALA A 3 -18.14 25.12 -6.19
C ALA A 3 -18.18 24.16 -4.99
N ALA A 4 -19.11 23.21 -4.99
CA ALA A 4 -19.12 22.18 -3.97
C ALA A 4 -17.82 21.37 -4.10
N THR A 5 -16.94 21.48 -3.10
CA THR A 5 -15.77 20.60 -2.99
C THR A 5 -16.27 19.18 -2.97
N ASP A 6 -15.89 18.39 -3.97
CA ASP A 6 -16.26 16.98 -4.04
C ASP A 6 -15.57 16.27 -2.86
N PRO A 7 -16.30 15.78 -1.83
CA PRO A 7 -15.69 15.18 -0.65
C PRO A 7 -15.16 13.76 -0.93
N LEU A 8 -15.37 13.29 -2.15
CA LEU A 8 -14.96 12.01 -2.67
C LEU A 8 -13.56 12.23 -3.27
N TYR A 9 -12.51 11.90 -2.53
CA TYR A 9 -11.14 11.87 -3.07
C TYR A 9 -10.91 10.46 -3.63
N PRO A 10 -11.15 10.19 -4.94
CA PRO A 10 -10.92 8.88 -5.52
C PRO A 10 -9.43 8.58 -5.59
N LEU A 11 -9.09 7.29 -5.57
CA LEU A 11 -7.79 6.83 -6.03
C LEU A 11 -7.84 6.71 -7.56
N HIS A 12 -7.25 7.65 -8.28
CA HIS A 12 -7.02 7.51 -9.70
C HIS A 12 -5.81 6.59 -9.91
N LEU A 13 -6.01 5.44 -10.56
CA LEU A 13 -5.00 4.41 -10.77
C LEU A 13 -4.66 4.27 -12.25
N ASP A 14 -3.41 4.47 -12.62
CA ASP A 14 -2.84 4.02 -13.90
C ASP A 14 -2.11 2.69 -13.68
N ALA A 15 -2.84 1.60 -13.93
CA ALA A 15 -2.31 0.25 -13.81
C ALA A 15 -1.24 -0.11 -14.87
N ALA A 16 -1.12 0.66 -15.97
CA ALA A 16 -0.11 0.42 -17.00
C ALA A 16 1.26 0.96 -16.59
N THR A 17 1.30 2.08 -15.86
CA THR A 17 2.54 2.67 -15.33
C THR A 17 2.77 2.41 -13.85
N ALA A 18 1.85 1.69 -13.19
CA ALA A 18 1.81 1.45 -11.74
C ALA A 18 1.79 2.74 -10.90
N ASN A 19 1.34 3.86 -11.46
CA ASN A 19 1.17 5.13 -10.76
C ASN A 19 -0.25 5.29 -10.23
N ALA A 20 -0.41 5.98 -9.11
CA ALA A 20 -1.71 6.41 -8.63
C ALA A 20 -1.67 7.82 -8.03
N THR A 21 -2.81 8.51 -8.03
CA THR A 21 -2.97 9.85 -7.45
C THR A 21 -4.18 9.86 -6.54
N LEU A 22 -4.03 10.46 -5.35
CA LEU A 22 -5.10 10.67 -4.36
C LEU A 22 -4.91 12.03 -3.70
N ALA A 23 -5.94 12.88 -3.74
CA ALA A 23 -5.91 14.25 -3.20
C ALA A 23 -4.68 15.10 -3.64
N GLY A 24 -4.21 14.90 -4.89
CA GLY A 24 -3.03 15.58 -5.44
C GLY A 24 -1.68 14.96 -5.09
N VAL A 25 -1.62 14.00 -4.16
CA VAL A 25 -0.41 13.25 -3.82
C VAL A 25 -0.22 12.07 -4.78
N ALA A 26 1.01 11.87 -5.25
CA ALA A 26 1.38 10.81 -6.19
C ALA A 26 2.01 9.60 -5.47
N TYR A 27 1.69 8.40 -5.96
CA TYR A 27 2.07 7.13 -5.37
C TYR A 27 2.54 6.13 -6.44
N LEU A 28 3.50 5.29 -6.07
CA LEU A 28 3.70 3.99 -6.71
C LEU A 28 2.70 3.00 -6.13
N SER A 29 2.12 2.15 -6.97
CA SER A 29 1.02 1.26 -6.63
C SER A 29 1.33 -0.22 -6.90
N SER A 30 0.67 -1.09 -6.15
CA SER A 30 0.57 -2.49 -6.49
C SER A 30 -0.51 -2.72 -7.55
N ILE A 31 -0.53 -3.91 -8.17
CA ILE A 31 -1.75 -4.38 -8.84
C ILE A 31 -2.94 -4.36 -7.86
N PRO A 32 -4.17 -4.05 -8.32
CA PRO A 32 -5.35 -4.07 -7.48
C PRO A 32 -5.76 -5.50 -7.11
N LEU A 33 -6.10 -5.70 -5.84
CA LEU A 33 -6.69 -6.95 -5.32
C LEU A 33 -8.19 -6.77 -5.07
N LYS A 34 -8.92 -7.89 -5.03
CA LYS A 34 -10.29 -7.94 -4.51
C LYS A 34 -10.30 -8.51 -3.09
N ALA A 35 -10.94 -7.78 -2.19
CA ALA A 35 -11.31 -8.27 -0.87
C ALA A 35 -12.47 -9.27 -0.95
N LYS A 36 -12.69 -10.05 0.12
CA LYS A 36 -13.78 -11.04 0.16
C LYS A 36 -15.18 -10.41 0.11
N ASP A 37 -15.30 -9.14 0.48
CA ASP A 37 -16.53 -8.35 0.37
C ASP A 37 -16.68 -7.60 -0.98
N GLY A 38 -15.79 -7.85 -1.94
CA GLY A 38 -15.84 -7.29 -3.30
C GLY A 38 -15.19 -5.91 -3.46
N ARG A 39 -14.83 -5.22 -2.37
CA ARG A 39 -14.08 -3.96 -2.43
C ARG A 39 -12.72 -4.16 -3.08
N THR A 40 -12.22 -3.13 -3.76
CA THR A 40 -10.86 -3.14 -4.30
C THR A 40 -9.88 -2.71 -3.20
N VAL A 41 -8.69 -3.33 -3.21
CA VAL A 41 -7.58 -3.00 -2.34
C VAL A 41 -6.35 -2.72 -3.18
N VAL A 42 -5.67 -1.60 -2.91
CA VAL A 42 -4.41 -1.22 -3.58
C VAL A 42 -3.41 -0.86 -2.50
N TYR A 43 -2.19 -1.41 -2.56
CA TYR A 43 -1.10 -0.97 -1.70
C TYR A 43 -0.31 0.12 -2.40
N LEU A 44 0.16 1.10 -1.64
CA LEU A 44 0.74 2.33 -2.18
C LEU A 44 2.00 2.74 -1.39
N THR A 45 2.96 3.36 -2.07
CA THR A 45 4.11 4.08 -1.49
C THR A 45 4.11 5.49 -2.09
N GLU A 46 4.19 6.55 -1.28
CA GLU A 46 4.25 7.93 -1.79
C GLU A 46 5.55 8.16 -2.58
N THR A 47 5.49 8.82 -3.74
CA THR A 47 6.68 9.03 -4.60
C THR A 47 7.65 10.07 -4.04
N SER A 48 7.14 11.14 -3.42
CA SER A 48 7.92 12.22 -2.81
C SER A 48 8.55 11.83 -1.46
N GLN A 49 7.87 10.99 -0.68
CA GLN A 49 8.30 10.54 0.64
C GLN A 49 8.07 9.03 0.78
N PRO A 50 8.94 8.19 0.18
CA PRO A 50 8.79 6.73 0.18
C PRO A 50 9.18 6.11 1.53
N GLU A 51 8.44 6.48 2.57
CA GLU A 51 8.74 6.18 3.98
C GLU A 51 7.64 5.37 4.68
N HIS A 52 6.45 5.30 4.09
CA HIS A 52 5.28 4.64 4.64
C HIS A 52 4.63 3.71 3.62
N LEU A 53 4.28 2.50 4.07
CA LEU A 53 3.42 1.59 3.33
C LEU A 53 1.96 1.96 3.60
N TYR A 54 1.25 2.35 2.55
CA TYR A 54 -0.16 2.67 2.58
C TYR A 54 -1.02 1.57 1.95
N LYS A 55 -2.31 1.61 2.25
CA LYS A 55 -3.33 0.71 1.72
C LYS A 55 -4.61 1.50 1.48
N PHE A 56 -5.09 1.54 0.24
CA PHE A 56 -6.42 2.03 -0.07
C PHE A 56 -7.40 0.86 -0.09
N VAL A 57 -8.58 1.03 0.53
CA VAL A 57 -9.70 0.08 0.42
C VAL A 57 -10.96 0.85 0.00
N GLY A 58 -11.54 0.50 -1.14
CA GLY A 58 -12.70 1.20 -1.70
C GLY A 58 -13.10 0.72 -3.10
N PRO A 59 -14.04 1.41 -3.76
CA PRO A 59 -14.18 1.31 -5.21
C PRO A 59 -12.93 1.91 -5.89
N LEU A 60 -12.59 1.39 -7.07
CA LEU A 60 -11.85 2.17 -8.07
C LEU A 60 -12.88 2.79 -9.01
N GLU A 61 -12.55 3.90 -9.65
CA GLU A 61 -13.40 4.43 -10.71
C GLU A 61 -13.51 3.40 -11.84
N HIS A 62 -14.74 2.87 -12.03
CA HIS A 62 -15.36 2.26 -13.21
C HIS A 62 -16.60 1.44 -12.74
N GLY A 63 -17.70 2.15 -12.43
CA GLY A 63 -19.04 1.55 -12.32
C GLY A 63 -19.66 1.46 -10.91
N GLY A 64 -20.70 2.26 -10.68
CA GLY A 64 -21.69 2.05 -9.60
C GLY A 64 -21.46 2.86 -8.33
N ALA A 65 -22.50 3.56 -7.88
CA ALA A 65 -22.44 4.47 -6.75
C ALA A 65 -22.29 3.76 -5.38
N GLN A 66 -21.05 3.58 -4.93
CA GLN A 66 -20.71 3.66 -3.51
C GLN A 66 -19.73 4.83 -3.32
N PRO A 67 -19.91 5.67 -2.30
CA PRO A 67 -19.30 6.99 -2.32
C PRO A 67 -17.80 7.01 -1.98
N HIS A 68 -17.29 6.06 -1.17
CA HIS A 68 -16.00 6.27 -0.49
C HIS A 68 -15.05 5.08 -0.56
N GLY A 69 -13.75 5.39 -0.59
CA GLY A 69 -12.69 4.51 -0.09
C GLY A 69 -12.09 5.05 1.22
N THR A 70 -11.06 4.39 1.73
CA THR A 70 -10.28 4.87 2.88
C THR A 70 -8.81 4.54 2.67
N LEU A 71 -7.95 5.54 2.86
CA LEU A 71 -6.51 5.35 2.95
C LEU A 71 -6.14 4.93 4.38
N TYR A 72 -5.38 3.86 4.48
CA TYR A 72 -4.78 3.35 5.71
C TYR A 72 -3.28 3.38 5.58
N VAL A 73 -2.58 3.43 6.71
CA VAL A 73 -1.12 3.31 6.77
C VAL A 73 -0.69 2.18 7.70
N ALA A 74 0.42 1.53 7.38
CA ALA A 74 0.97 0.42 8.14
C ALA A 74 1.63 0.88 9.45
N SER A 75 1.24 0.25 10.56
CA SER A 75 1.96 0.29 11.83
C SER A 75 2.41 -1.13 12.18
N LEU A 76 3.72 -1.34 12.15
CA LEU A 76 4.38 -2.61 12.40
C LEU A 76 4.69 -2.71 13.90
N GLY A 77 3.89 -3.50 14.60
CA GLY A 77 4.07 -3.79 16.02
C GLY A 77 5.10 -4.90 16.26
N ALA A 78 5.38 -5.12 17.54
CA ALA A 78 6.30 -6.16 18.00
C ALA A 78 5.81 -7.58 17.63
N ALA A 79 6.74 -8.55 17.67
CA ALA A 79 6.50 -9.98 17.42
C ALA A 79 5.84 -10.31 16.06
N GLY A 80 6.11 -9.50 15.02
CA GLY A 80 5.61 -9.75 13.66
C GLY A 80 4.12 -9.50 13.48
N HIS A 81 3.48 -8.74 14.37
CA HIS A 81 2.09 -8.30 14.22
C HIS A 81 2.02 -6.86 13.72
N GLY A 82 1.09 -6.56 12.81
CA GLY A 82 0.89 -5.23 12.25
C GLY A 82 -0.58 -4.84 12.13
N ARG A 83 -0.82 -3.54 12.02
CA ARG A 83 -2.16 -2.92 11.95
C ARG A 83 -2.22 -1.89 10.83
N TRP A 84 -3.38 -1.80 10.18
CA TRP A 84 -3.70 -0.74 9.24
C TRP A 84 -4.46 0.37 9.96
N LEU A 85 -3.86 1.56 10.05
CA LEU A 85 -4.42 2.72 10.73
C LEU A 85 -5.13 3.63 9.71
N PRO A 86 -6.46 3.84 9.79
CA PRO A 86 -7.17 4.71 8.86
C PRO A 86 -6.78 6.17 9.05
N LEU A 87 -6.42 6.83 7.94
CA LEU A 87 -6.17 8.26 7.87
C LEU A 87 -7.50 9.00 7.67
N VAL A 88 -8.24 9.16 8.77
CA VAL A 88 -9.58 9.76 8.81
C VAL A 88 -9.72 10.74 9.97
N LEU A 89 -10.58 11.74 9.79
CA LEU A 89 -10.82 12.79 10.77
C LEU A 89 -11.30 12.22 12.12
N ALA A 90 -10.85 12.84 13.21
CA ALA A 90 -11.12 12.44 14.60
C ALA A 90 -10.66 11.00 14.95
N ARG A 91 -9.56 10.54 14.36
CA ARG A 91 -8.83 9.32 14.75
C ARG A 91 -7.33 9.60 14.82
N TYR A 92 -6.62 8.90 15.71
CA TYR A 92 -5.14 8.90 15.82
C TYR A 92 -4.44 10.28 15.70
N GLY A 93 -4.97 11.32 16.37
CA GLY A 93 -4.38 12.67 16.31
C GLY A 93 -4.61 13.42 15.00
N LEU A 94 -5.60 13.01 14.20
CA LEU A 94 -6.04 13.65 12.96
C LEU A 94 -7.34 14.43 13.21
N SER A 95 -7.31 15.46 14.04
CA SER A 95 -8.49 16.30 14.32
C SER A 95 -8.26 17.79 14.07
N HIS A 96 -9.33 18.57 14.11
CA HIS A 96 -9.26 20.04 14.06
C HIS A 96 -8.34 20.65 15.15
N ARG A 97 -8.17 19.98 16.29
CA ARG A 97 -7.25 20.44 17.35
C ARG A 97 -5.79 20.19 17.01
N ASP A 98 -5.52 19.23 16.12
CA ASP A 98 -4.18 18.82 15.70
C ASP A 98 -3.74 19.51 14.38
N GLY A 99 -4.64 20.29 13.77
CA GLY A 99 -4.41 21.06 12.54
C GLY A 99 -5.24 20.61 11.32
N TYR A 100 -5.94 19.47 11.39
CA TYR A 100 -6.66 18.93 10.23
C TYR A 100 -8.10 19.46 10.15
N CYS A 101 -8.38 20.24 9.10
CA CYS A 101 -9.69 20.85 8.88
C CYS A 101 -10.68 19.98 8.08
N SER A 102 -10.21 18.96 7.35
CA SER A 102 -11.02 18.12 6.48
C SER A 102 -10.32 16.78 6.19
N ALA A 103 -11.02 15.86 5.53
CA ALA A 103 -10.39 14.65 4.96
C ALA A 103 -9.38 15.01 3.84
N GLU A 104 -9.63 16.07 3.06
CA GLU A 104 -8.69 16.59 2.06
C GLU A 104 -7.34 16.94 2.68
N ALA A 105 -7.35 17.72 3.77
CA ALA A 105 -6.14 18.16 4.45
C ALA A 105 -5.33 17.00 5.05
N ILE A 106 -6.00 15.88 5.36
CA ILE A 106 -5.34 14.64 5.80
C ILE A 106 -4.68 13.91 4.61
N LEU A 107 -5.33 13.86 3.45
CA LEU A 107 -4.85 13.10 2.29
C LEU A 107 -3.85 13.90 1.44
N ALA A 108 -3.92 15.23 1.43
CA ALA A 108 -2.99 16.14 0.77
C ALA A 108 -1.61 16.20 1.47
N ASP A 109 -1.53 15.83 2.75
CA ASP A 109 -0.29 15.59 3.50
C ASP A 109 -0.37 14.23 4.22
N ALA A 110 -0.47 13.18 3.41
CA ALA A 110 -0.60 11.81 3.90
C ALA A 110 0.61 11.36 4.74
N SER A 111 1.81 11.88 4.45
CA SER A 111 3.04 11.61 5.22
C SER A 111 2.97 12.18 6.64
N ASP A 112 2.61 13.46 6.81
CA ASP A 112 2.46 14.03 8.16
C ASP A 112 1.32 13.36 8.93
N ALA A 113 0.21 13.04 8.24
CA ALA A 113 -0.90 12.30 8.83
C ALA A 113 -0.49 10.88 9.27
N ALA A 114 0.28 10.16 8.46
CA ALA A 114 0.83 8.86 8.79
C ALA A 114 1.74 8.91 10.03
N ARG A 115 2.67 9.86 10.04
CA ARG A 115 3.60 10.09 11.16
C ARG A 115 2.85 10.37 12.46
N ARG A 116 1.80 11.19 12.44
CA ARG A 116 0.95 11.46 13.62
C ARG A 116 0.09 10.28 14.04
N ALA A 117 -0.41 9.50 13.07
CA ALA A 117 -1.21 8.32 13.36
C ALA A 117 -0.41 7.21 14.07
N GLY A 118 0.92 7.25 14.04
CA GLY A 118 1.79 6.20 14.58
C GLY A 118 2.14 5.13 13.55
N ALA A 119 2.22 5.51 12.27
CA ALA A 119 2.78 4.66 11.22
C ALA A 119 4.24 4.31 11.49
N THR A 120 4.67 3.16 11.01
CA THR A 120 6.09 2.82 10.98
C THR A 120 6.76 3.52 9.80
N ARG A 121 7.88 4.20 10.08
CA ARG A 121 8.77 4.74 9.05
C ARG A 121 9.69 3.61 8.55
N ILE A 122 9.73 3.39 7.26
CA ILE A 122 10.57 2.39 6.59
C ILE A 122 11.41 3.12 5.55
N ALA A 123 12.72 3.18 5.73
CA ALA A 123 13.59 3.91 4.80
C ALA A 123 13.68 3.20 3.44
N GLY A 124 13.68 3.97 2.36
CA GLY A 124 13.96 3.47 1.01
C GLY A 124 12.88 2.55 0.44
N LEU A 125 11.59 2.76 0.70
CA LEU A 125 10.55 1.95 0.08
C LEU A 125 10.56 2.07 -1.44
N PHE A 126 10.36 0.95 -2.14
CA PHE A 126 9.99 0.94 -3.55
C PHE A 126 8.49 0.65 -3.75
N ALA A 127 8.06 0.39 -4.99
CA ALA A 127 6.70 -0.01 -5.33
C ALA A 127 6.30 -1.32 -4.61
N PRO A 128 5.14 -1.34 -3.92
CA PRO A 128 4.66 -2.53 -3.23
C PRO A 128 4.17 -3.61 -4.20
N GLN A 129 4.52 -4.86 -3.95
CA GLN A 129 4.13 -6.00 -4.79
C GLN A 129 3.05 -6.82 -4.10
N ALA A 130 1.83 -6.72 -4.61
CA ALA A 130 0.66 -7.43 -4.08
C ALA A 130 0.69 -8.94 -4.40
N ARG A 131 0.09 -9.74 -3.53
CA ARG A 131 -0.20 -11.17 -3.77
C ARG A 131 -1.49 -11.56 -3.03
N PRO A 132 -2.11 -12.72 -3.33
CA PRO A 132 -3.25 -13.21 -2.55
C PRO A 132 -2.95 -13.22 -1.04
N GLY A 133 -3.79 -12.52 -0.27
CA GLY A 133 -3.63 -12.42 1.19
C GLY A 133 -2.44 -11.57 1.68
N GLY A 134 -1.86 -10.66 0.89
CA GLY A 134 -0.86 -9.70 1.38
C GLY A 134 0.05 -9.13 0.29
N GLY A 135 1.35 -9.06 0.57
CA GLY A 135 2.33 -8.55 -0.39
C GLY A 135 3.77 -8.60 0.14
N HIS A 136 4.66 -7.94 -0.59
CA HIS A 136 6.04 -7.69 -0.20
C HIS A 136 6.56 -6.33 -0.68
N LEU A 137 7.55 -5.79 0.03
CA LEU A 137 8.27 -4.56 -0.29
C LEU A 137 9.71 -4.89 -0.63
N LEU A 138 10.18 -4.36 -1.77
CA LEU A 138 11.61 -4.19 -2.01
C LEU A 138 12.05 -2.85 -1.41
N LEU A 139 13.26 -2.83 -0.88
CA LEU A 139 13.89 -1.63 -0.33
C LEU A 139 15.02 -1.20 -1.29
N CYS A 140 14.97 0.04 -1.76
CA CYS A 140 16.05 0.66 -2.53
C CYS A 140 17.33 0.71 -1.69
N ASP A 141 18.48 0.49 -2.34
CA ASP A 141 19.81 0.53 -1.73
C ASP A 141 19.96 -0.33 -0.46
N HIS A 142 19.21 -1.44 -0.40
CA HIS A 142 19.26 -2.41 0.70
C HIS A 142 19.42 -3.84 0.18
N VAL A 143 20.50 -4.50 0.61
CA VAL A 143 20.73 -5.92 0.34
C VAL A 143 20.21 -6.73 1.53
N GLY A 144 19.04 -7.34 1.39
CA GLY A 144 18.40 -8.13 2.43
C GLY A 144 17.10 -8.79 1.94
N PRO A 145 16.46 -9.64 2.77
CA PRO A 145 15.16 -10.19 2.43
C PRO A 145 14.11 -9.07 2.40
N ALA A 146 13.20 -9.15 1.43
CA ALA A 146 12.06 -8.25 1.30
C ALA A 146 11.23 -8.22 2.59
N LEU A 147 10.62 -7.07 2.90
CA LEU A 147 9.61 -7.02 3.97
C LEU A 147 8.33 -7.65 3.43
N VAL A 148 7.83 -8.69 4.09
CA VAL A 148 6.71 -9.51 3.63
C VAL A 148 5.55 -9.39 4.62
N TRP A 149 4.33 -9.12 4.14
CA TRP A 149 3.14 -9.18 4.98
C TRP A 149 2.13 -10.24 4.51
N ARG A 150 1.28 -10.65 5.46
CA ARG A 150 0.16 -11.58 5.31
C ARG A 150 -1.03 -11.00 6.06
N GLU A 151 -2.02 -10.55 5.32
CA GLU A 151 -3.28 -10.05 5.86
C GLU A 151 -4.00 -11.12 6.67
N ALA A 152 -4.59 -10.72 7.79
CA ALA A 152 -5.35 -11.63 8.64
C ALA A 152 -6.48 -12.30 7.84
N LEU A 153 -6.79 -13.56 8.18
CA LEU A 153 -7.82 -14.38 7.52
C LEU A 153 -7.61 -14.59 6.00
N GLY A 154 -6.47 -14.17 5.43
CA GLY A 154 -6.24 -14.18 3.98
C GLY A 154 -7.18 -13.24 3.21
N ASP A 155 -7.70 -12.19 3.85
CA ASP A 155 -8.55 -11.19 3.21
C ASP A 155 -7.80 -9.87 3.01
N ALA A 156 -7.76 -9.37 1.77
CA ALA A 156 -7.12 -8.10 1.45
C ALA A 156 -7.76 -6.91 2.19
N ALA A 157 -9.02 -6.99 2.65
CA ALA A 157 -9.65 -5.91 3.44
C ALA A 157 -9.29 -5.91 4.94
N SER A 158 -8.57 -6.92 5.46
CA SER A 158 -8.23 -7.00 6.89
C SER A 158 -7.48 -5.76 7.40
N LEU A 159 -7.75 -5.35 8.64
CA LEU A 159 -7.07 -4.20 9.29
C LEU A 159 -5.93 -4.63 10.23
N SER A 160 -5.55 -5.91 10.17
CA SER A 160 -4.39 -6.47 10.85
C SER A 160 -3.71 -7.49 9.95
N PHE A 161 -2.41 -7.62 10.11
CA PHE A 161 -1.56 -8.52 9.32
C PHE A 161 -0.47 -9.12 10.21
N ALA A 162 0.05 -10.26 9.80
CA ALA A 162 1.39 -10.70 10.21
C ALA A 162 2.42 -10.08 9.25
N TRP A 163 3.57 -9.68 9.75
CA TRP A 163 4.70 -9.26 8.94
C TRP A 163 5.97 -10.00 9.34
N ASP A 164 6.83 -10.18 8.35
CA ASP A 164 8.18 -10.70 8.48
C ASP A 164 9.09 -9.70 7.75
N GLY A 165 10.18 -9.33 8.38
CA GLY A 165 11.11 -8.32 7.89
C GLY A 165 12.44 -8.51 8.59
N ALA A 166 13.52 -8.12 7.92
CA ALA A 166 14.92 -8.48 8.20
C ALA A 166 15.45 -8.07 9.60
N GLN A 167 14.93 -8.65 10.68
CA GLN A 167 15.59 -8.73 11.99
C GLN A 167 16.30 -10.08 12.06
N ALA A 168 17.62 -10.04 12.01
CA ALA A 168 18.46 -11.21 11.77
C ALA A 168 18.43 -12.22 12.93
N HIS A 169 17.64 -13.29 12.78
CA HIS A 169 17.81 -14.53 13.53
C HIS A 169 17.80 -15.74 12.59
N GLY A 170 18.99 -16.22 12.24
CA GLY A 170 19.18 -17.49 11.53
C GLY A 170 19.12 -17.37 10.00
N CYS A 171 20.21 -17.75 9.34
CA CYS A 171 20.28 -17.88 7.89
C CYS A 171 19.26 -18.90 7.36
N ILE A 172 18.36 -18.47 6.47
CA ILE A 172 17.74 -19.35 5.48
C ILE A 172 18.06 -18.77 4.10
N ALA A 173 18.83 -19.53 3.31
CA ALA A 173 19.18 -19.14 1.95
C ALA A 173 17.94 -19.07 1.07
N THR A 174 17.61 -17.88 0.58
CA THR A 174 16.50 -17.71 -0.38
C THR A 174 17.00 -18.10 -1.78
N ASN A 175 16.76 -19.35 -2.16
CA ASN A 175 16.90 -19.79 -3.54
C ASN A 175 15.82 -19.12 -4.40
N LEU A 176 16.09 -17.91 -4.87
CA LEU A 176 15.25 -17.22 -5.85
C LEU A 176 15.41 -17.91 -7.22
N HIS A 177 14.63 -18.96 -7.43
CA HIS A 177 14.59 -19.67 -8.71
C HIS A 177 13.75 -18.86 -9.71
N LEU A 178 14.39 -17.94 -10.43
CA LEU A 178 13.80 -17.37 -11.64
C LEU A 178 13.62 -18.50 -12.66
N PRO A 179 12.40 -18.77 -13.18
CA PRO A 179 12.22 -19.77 -14.21
C PRO A 179 12.96 -19.30 -15.47
N ARG A 180 13.96 -20.07 -15.91
CA ARG A 180 14.47 -19.96 -17.28
C ARG A 180 13.36 -20.41 -18.22
N GLU A 181 12.96 -19.55 -19.14
CA GLU A 181 12.03 -19.94 -20.20
C GLU A 181 12.72 -20.95 -21.12
N SER A 182 12.32 -22.23 -20.99
CA SER A 182 12.82 -23.32 -21.80
C SER A 182 11.95 -23.50 -23.04
N GLY A 183 12.39 -22.95 -24.17
CA GLY A 183 11.81 -23.16 -25.49
C GLY A 183 12.84 -23.69 -26.50
N LEU A 184 13.01 -25.02 -26.55
CA LEU A 184 13.43 -25.74 -27.77
C LEU A 184 12.24 -25.72 -28.78
N ALA A 185 12.32 -25.99 -30.09
CA ALA A 185 13.30 -26.64 -30.99
C ALA A 185 12.94 -26.26 -32.47
N GLU A 186 13.67 -26.53 -33.56
CA GLU A 186 15.07 -26.95 -33.83
C GLU A 186 15.38 -26.87 -35.37
N GLN A 187 16.67 -26.75 -35.75
CA GLN A 187 17.23 -27.07 -37.10
C GLN A 187 16.72 -26.23 -38.32
N ILE A 188 17.27 -26.25 -39.56
CA ILE A 188 18.27 -27.09 -40.26
C ILE A 188 19.05 -26.24 -41.30
N HIS A 189 20.38 -26.33 -41.39
CA HIS A 189 21.20 -26.60 -42.63
C HIS A 189 22.68 -26.20 -42.48
N GLY A 190 23.56 -27.07 -42.97
CA GLY A 190 25.03 -26.93 -42.96
C GLY A 190 25.68 -28.30 -43.02
#